data_AF-A0A2S5LQ68-F1
#
_entry.id   AF-A0A2S5LQ68-F1
#
_cell.length_a   1.000
_cell.length_b   1.000
_cell.length_c   1.000
_cell.angle_alpha   90.00
_cell.angle_beta   90.00
_cell.angle_gamma   90.00
#
_symmetry.space_group_name_H-M   'P 1'
#
loop_
_entity.id
_entity.type
_entity.pdbx_description
1 polymer ?
#
loop_
_entity_poly.entity_id
_entity_poly.type
_entity_poly.pdbx_seq_one_letter_code
_entity_poly.pdbx_strand_id
1 'polypeptide(L)'
;MRNRIEDLIAALSHGLYEREEIVAVALLSTLSGQSIFLYGLPGTAKSLIARRLSKAFKDSTHFEYLMQRFSTPEDVFGPVSIQELKQDKYIRKTKG
;
A
#
# COMPACT_ATOMS: atom_id res chain seq x y z
N MET A 1 -12.20 -13.40 -18.52
CA MET A 1 -11.74 -12.23 -17.72
C MET A 1 -12.43 -12.20 -16.36
N ARG A 2 -13.76 -12.35 -16.29
CA ARG A 2 -14.52 -12.44 -15.04
C ARG A 2 -13.99 -13.50 -14.06
N ASN A 3 -13.84 -14.75 -14.52
CA ASN A 3 -13.34 -15.85 -13.67
C ASN A 3 -11.97 -15.55 -13.05
N ARG A 4 -11.07 -14.91 -13.81
CA ARG A 4 -9.74 -14.52 -13.31
C ARG A 4 -9.84 -13.52 -12.14
N ILE A 5 -10.80 -12.59 -12.18
CA ILE A 5 -11.02 -11.61 -11.11
C ILE A 5 -11.61 -12.32 -9.88
N GLU A 6 -12.58 -13.21 -10.09
CA GLU A 6 -13.20 -14.01 -9.02
C GLU A 6 -12.15 -14.89 -8.31
N ASP A 7 -11.28 -15.57 -9.07
CA ASP A 7 -10.16 -16.37 -8.55
C ASP A 7 -9.18 -15.50 -7.74
N LEU A 8 -8.88 -14.29 -8.21
CA LEU A 8 -8.02 -13.33 -7.53
C LEU A 8 -8.63 -12.87 -6.20
N ILE A 9 -9.93 -12.54 -6.19
CA ILE A 9 -10.64 -12.14 -4.98
C ILE A 9 -10.66 -13.29 -3.97
N ALA A 10 -10.94 -14.52 -4.41
CA ALA A 10 -10.91 -15.70 -3.55
C ALA A 10 -9.52 -15.94 -2.95
N ALA A 11 -8.46 -15.86 -3.76
CA ALA A 11 -7.08 -16.01 -3.30
C ALA A 11 -6.67 -14.92 -2.30
N LEU A 12 -7.03 -13.65 -2.58
CA LEU A 12 -6.74 -12.52 -1.70
C LEU A 12 -7.56 -12.56 -0.40
N SER A 13 -8.75 -13.12 -0.44
CA SER A 13 -9.67 -13.24 0.70
C SER A 13 -9.44 -14.49 1.55
N HIS A 14 -8.59 -15.43 1.11
CA HIS A 14 -8.33 -16.67 1.82
C HIS A 14 -7.91 -16.44 3.29
N GLY A 15 -8.70 -16.94 4.24
CA GLY A 15 -8.48 -16.76 5.69
C GLY A 15 -8.85 -15.36 6.24
N LEU A 16 -9.51 -14.51 5.44
CA LEU A 16 -10.15 -13.27 5.88
C LEU A 16 -11.66 -13.49 5.96
N TYR A 17 -12.17 -13.84 7.14
CA TYR A 17 -13.61 -14.02 7.36
C TYR A 17 -14.35 -12.67 7.20
N GLU A 18 -15.49 -12.71 6.51
CA GLU A 18 -16.41 -11.56 6.33
C GLU A 18 -15.78 -10.32 5.64
N ARG A 19 -14.77 -10.52 4.78
CA ARG A 19 -14.01 -9.41 4.17
C ARG A 19 -13.87 -9.47 2.66
N GLU A 20 -14.54 -10.43 2.03
CA GLU A 20 -14.48 -10.62 0.57
C GLU A 20 -14.89 -9.37 -0.20
N GLU A 21 -15.98 -8.71 0.23
CA GLU A 21 -16.45 -7.45 -0.37
C GLU A 21 -15.40 -6.34 -0.27
N ILE A 22 -14.78 -6.16 0.90
CA ILE A 22 -13.74 -5.15 1.11
C ILE A 22 -12.54 -5.42 0.20
N VAL A 23 -12.13 -6.69 0.07
CA VAL A 23 -11.04 -7.11 -0.82
C VAL A 23 -11.41 -6.82 -2.28
N ALA A 24 -12.64 -7.11 -2.70
CA ALA A 24 -13.12 -6.84 -4.05
C ALA A 24 -13.11 -5.34 -4.39
N VAL A 25 -13.63 -4.50 -3.49
CA VAL A 25 -13.62 -3.03 -3.67
C VAL A 25 -12.19 -2.49 -3.68
N ALA A 26 -11.32 -2.97 -2.80
CA ALA A 26 -9.93 -2.53 -2.76
C ALA A 26 -9.15 -2.95 -4.02
N LEU A 27 -9.42 -4.15 -4.55
CA LEU A 27 -8.87 -4.60 -5.83
C LEU A 27 -9.37 -3.71 -6.97
N LEU A 28 -10.66 -3.39 -7.01
CA LEU A 28 -11.26 -2.50 -8.00
C LEU A 28 -10.64 -1.09 -7.94
N SER A 29 -10.48 -0.51 -6.75
CA SER A 29 -9.81 0.78 -6.56
C SER A 29 -8.38 0.74 -7.11
N THR A 30 -7.63 -0.32 -6.79
CA THR A 30 -6.25 -0.46 -7.26
C THR A 30 -6.17 -0.60 -8.78
N LEU A 31 -7.06 -1.38 -9.41
CA LEU A 31 -7.11 -1.56 -10.86
C LEU A 31 -7.57 -0.29 -11.60
N SER A 32 -8.38 0.54 -10.97
CA SER A 32 -8.86 1.83 -11.52
C SER A 32 -7.92 3.00 -11.25
N GLY A 33 -6.79 2.77 -10.56
CA GLY A 33 -5.87 3.84 -10.15
C GLY A 33 -6.45 4.80 -9.11
N GLN A 34 -7.49 4.38 -8.39
CA GLN A 34 -8.16 5.16 -7.35
C GLN A 34 -7.63 4.79 -5.96
N SER A 35 -7.66 5.77 -5.05
CA SER A 35 -7.32 5.57 -3.64
C SER A 35 -8.48 4.96 -2.86
N ILE A 36 -8.18 4.15 -1.84
CA ILE A 36 -9.17 3.60 -0.90
C ILE A 36 -8.82 3.95 0.54
N PHE A 37 -9.84 4.23 1.35
CA PHE A 37 -9.72 4.44 2.79
C PHE A 37 -10.45 3.32 3.55
N LEU A 38 -9.73 2.64 4.44
CA LEU A 38 -10.28 1.57 5.28
C LEU A 38 -10.44 2.05 6.72
N TYR A 39 -11.70 2.21 7.16
CA TYR A 39 -12.02 2.63 8.52
C TYR A 39 -12.42 1.44 9.40
N GLY A 40 -11.98 1.44 10.66
CA GLY A 40 -12.40 0.45 11.66
C GLY A 40 -11.39 0.25 12.78
N LEU A 41 -11.77 -0.53 13.80
CA LEU A 41 -10.95 -0.82 14.98
C LEU A 41 -9.57 -1.40 14.63
N PRO A 42 -8.53 -1.19 15.45
CA PRO A 42 -7.25 -1.89 15.28
C PRO A 42 -7.45 -3.42 15.30
N GLY A 43 -6.59 -4.17 14.59
CA GLY A 43 -6.71 -5.64 14.50
C GLY A 43 -7.71 -6.16 13.46
N THR A 44 -8.44 -5.28 12.77
CA THR A 44 -9.38 -5.64 11.68
C THR A 44 -8.70 -5.90 10.35
N ALA A 45 -7.52 -6.52 10.32
CA ALA A 45 -6.80 -6.94 9.10
C ALA A 45 -6.57 -5.87 7.99
N LYS A 46 -6.73 -4.57 8.26
CA LYS A 46 -6.59 -3.49 7.26
C LYS A 46 -5.22 -3.49 6.56
N SER A 47 -4.14 -3.49 7.34
CA SER A 47 -2.78 -3.61 6.82
C SER A 47 -2.56 -4.92 6.06
N LEU A 48 -3.19 -6.01 6.48
CA LEU A 48 -3.07 -7.31 5.81
C LEU A 48 -3.70 -7.26 4.41
N ILE A 49 -4.84 -6.60 4.24
CA ILE A 49 -5.48 -6.40 2.93
C ILE A 49 -4.52 -5.62 2.00
N ALA A 50 -3.95 -4.52 2.48
CA ALA A 50 -2.98 -3.72 1.70
C ALA A 50 -1.74 -4.54 1.28
N ARG A 51 -1.18 -5.34 2.20
CA ARG A 51 -0.04 -6.23 1.92
C ARG A 51 -0.37 -7.37 0.95
N ARG A 52 -1.60 -7.86 0.95
CA ARG A 52 -2.04 -8.91 0.00
C ARG A 52 -2.28 -8.32 -1.39
N LEU A 53 -2.89 -7.15 -1.46
CA LEU A 53 -3.13 -6.44 -2.72
C LEU A 53 -1.81 -6.12 -3.44
N SER A 54 -0.77 -5.68 -2.75
CA SER A 54 0.52 -5.45 -3.40
C SER A 54 1.06 -6.73 -4.07
N LYS A 55 0.96 -7.87 -3.39
CA LYS A 55 1.36 -9.19 -3.93
C LYS A 55 0.52 -9.68 -5.11
N ALA A 56 -0.63 -9.06 -5.40
CA ALA A 56 -1.46 -9.43 -6.56
C ALA A 56 -0.82 -9.01 -7.89
N PHE A 57 0.15 -8.08 -7.86
CA PHE A 57 0.80 -7.53 -9.05
C PHE A 57 2.25 -7.99 -9.14
N LYS A 58 2.71 -8.30 -10.36
CA LYS A 58 4.05 -8.83 -10.61
C LYS A 58 5.16 -7.85 -10.24
N ASP A 59 5.03 -6.60 -10.70
CA ASP A 59 6.02 -5.54 -10.51
C ASP A 59 5.48 -4.48 -9.54
N SER A 60 5.21 -4.89 -8.30
CA SER A 60 4.68 -3.99 -7.27
C SER A 60 5.77 -3.55 -6.29
N THR A 61 5.75 -2.27 -5.93
CA THR A 61 6.48 -1.76 -4.77
C THR A 61 5.49 -1.56 -3.62
N HIS A 62 5.72 -2.25 -2.50
CA HIS A 62 4.90 -2.08 -1.31
C HIS A 62 5.59 -1.15 -0.32
N PHE A 63 4.87 -0.13 0.14
CA PHE A 63 5.28 0.76 1.21
C PHE A 63 4.20 0.76 2.29
N GLU A 64 4.62 0.64 3.55
CA GLU A 64 3.74 0.74 4.71
C GLU A 64 4.44 1.58 5.77
N TYR A 65 3.69 2.53 6.35
CA TYR A 65 4.20 3.40 7.39
C TYR A 65 3.08 3.72 8.39
N LEU A 66 3.40 3.58 9.68
CA LEU A 66 2.49 3.97 10.76
C LEU A 66 2.74 5.44 11.11
N MET A 67 1.80 6.30 10.73
CA MET A 67 1.86 7.73 11.03
C MET A 67 1.80 7.98 12.54
N GLN A 68 2.70 8.83 13.02
CA GLN A 68 2.79 9.30 14.40
C GLN A 68 2.72 10.83 14.42
N ARG A 69 2.45 11.41 15.60
CA ARG A 69 2.38 12.88 15.78
C ARG A 69 3.68 13.59 15.39
N PHE A 70 4.81 12.88 15.46
CA PHE A 70 6.14 13.42 15.17
C PHE A 70 6.72 12.90 13.84
N SER A 71 5.91 12.23 13.01
CA SER A 71 6.35 11.78 11.70
C SER A 71 6.76 12.96 10.82
N THR A 72 7.95 12.88 10.25
CA THR A 72 8.50 13.88 9.36
C THR A 72 8.31 13.47 7.89
N PRO A 73 8.33 14.42 6.95
CA PRO A 73 8.36 14.08 5.52
C PRO A 73 9.57 13.23 5.12
N GLU A 74 10.65 13.24 5.89
CA GLU A 74 11.83 12.42 5.63
C GLU A 74 11.56 10.94 5.94
N ASP A 75 10.74 10.65 6.95
CA ASP A 75 10.36 9.29 7.32
C ASP A 75 9.49 8.60 6.25
N VAL A 76 8.74 9.40 5.49
CA VAL A 76 7.78 8.89 4.48
C VAL A 76 8.35 8.94 3.07
N PHE A 77 9.07 10.01 2.72
CA PHE A 77 9.56 10.24 1.35
C PHE A 77 11.07 10.08 1.22
N GLY A 78 11.77 9.67 2.29
CA GLY A 78 13.21 9.53 2.34
C GLY A 78 13.95 10.85 2.64
N PRO A 79 15.15 10.76 3.22
CA PRO A 79 15.95 11.91 3.64
C PRO A 79 16.56 12.64 2.44
N VAL A 80 16.91 13.92 2.66
CA VAL A 80 17.64 14.73 1.68
C VAL A 80 19.11 14.30 1.64
N SER A 81 19.67 14.22 0.44
CA SER A 81 21.06 13.88 0.22
C SER A 81 21.97 15.09 0.52
N ILE A 82 22.69 15.04 1.64
CA ILE A 82 23.61 16.13 2.06
C ILE A 82 24.76 16.31 1.04
N GLN A 83 25.22 15.22 0.41
CA GLN A 83 26.29 15.29 -0.59
C GLN A 83 25.86 16.08 -1.83
N GLU A 84 24.63 15.85 -2.29
CA GLU A 84 24.07 16.55 -3.46
C GLU A 84 23.65 17.97 -3.08
N LEU A 85 23.18 18.18 -1.85
CA LEU A 85 22.87 19.52 -1.34
C LEU A 85 24.10 20.42 -1.30
N LYS A 86 25.28 19.88 -0.98
CA LYS A 86 26.57 20.59 -1.07
C LYS A 86 26.94 20.99 -2.51
N GLN A 87 26.29 20.41 -3.51
CA GLN A 87 26.42 20.74 -4.92
C GLN A 87 25.21 21.53 -5.44
N ASP A 88 24.46 22.20 -4.55
CA ASP A 88 23.21 22.93 -4.84
C ASP A 88 22.10 22.08 -5.49
N LYS A 89 22.12 20.76 -5.29
CA LYS A 89 21.09 19.84 -5.79
C LYS A 89 20.22 19.31 -4.65
N TYR A 90 18.93 19.66 -4.67
CA TYR A 90 17.95 19.12 -3.72
C TYR A 90 17.42 17.76 -4.19
N ILE A 91 18.10 16.68 -3.80
CA ILE A 91 17.76 15.30 -4.18
C ILE A 91 17.42 14.49 -2.92
N ARG A 92 16.33 13.71 -2.99
CA ARG A 92 15.90 12.80 -1.92
C ARG A 92 16.30 11.37 -2.20
N LYS A 93 16.76 10.67 -1.16
CA LYS A 93 17.06 9.25 -1.22
C LYS A 93 15.78 8.46 -0.96
N THR A 94 15.06 8.13 -2.03
CA THR A 94 13.75 7.44 -1.99
C THR A 94 13.85 5.91 -2.04
N LYS A 95 15.05 5.37 -2.33
CA LYS A 95 15.33 3.92 -2.31
C LYS A 95 15.98 3.58 -0.97
N GLY A 96 15.29 2.75 -0.19
CA GLY A 96 15.73 2.22 1.11
C GLY A 96 15.39 0.74 1.21
#